data_AF-A0A2T0Q2X8-F1
#
_entry.id   AF-A0A2T0Q2X8-F1
#
_cell.length_a   1.000
_cell.length_b   1.000
_cell.length_c   1.000
_cell.angle_alpha   90.00
_cell.angle_beta   90.00
_cell.angle_gamma   90.00
#
_symmetry.space_group_name_H-M   'P 1'
#
loop_
_entity.id
_entity.type
_entity.pdbx_description
1 polymer ?
#
loop_
_entity_poly.entity_id
_entity_poly.type
_entity_poly.pdbx_seq_one_letter_code
_entity_poly.pdbx_strand_id
1 'polypeptide(L)'
;MARMPGAQWRPISINHSNGGCAPRLVILHIIVGSLNGADSWFRNPDSRVSAHFGTGRDGRLIQWVDTSDRAWANAGANGYAVSIENEGDADDALTDAQIDRCAQVLEWAHRVHDVSLAVTNNPGGSGLAYHSMSPSWSLGGTACPGSRVIAQRAEIVQRARSIGDDMPLSNEDLNRIRAIVRDEVDRRIDDIADAVWRRDLQDRDTPDTADRRPAGTLVERIAAHTYTPDELVELVRRASEPGQTTDG
;
A
#
# COMPACT_ATOMS: atom_id res chain seq x y z
N MET A 1 -1.34 -1.14 18.56
CA MET A 1 -0.30 -0.10 18.60
C MET A 1 0.17 0.15 17.18
N ALA A 2 -0.05 1.35 16.66
CA ALA A 2 0.37 1.76 15.34
C ALA A 2 1.72 2.51 15.46
N ARG A 3 2.78 1.71 15.66
CA ARG A 3 4.16 2.16 15.69
C ARG A 3 4.85 1.84 14.37
N MET A 4 5.53 2.82 13.79
CA MET A 4 6.19 2.65 12.52
C MET A 4 7.53 1.92 12.69
N PRO A 5 7.76 0.78 12.00
CA PRO A 5 9.07 0.16 11.96
C PRO A 5 10.13 1.12 11.40
N GLY A 6 11.33 1.15 12.01
CA GLY A 6 12.43 2.03 11.58
C GLY A 6 12.41 3.44 12.17
N ALA A 7 11.30 3.87 12.79
CA ALA A 7 11.30 5.08 13.62
C ALA A 7 11.83 4.77 15.02
N GLN A 8 12.63 5.68 15.59
CA GLN A 8 13.04 5.59 16.99
C GLN A 8 11.84 5.87 17.89
N TRP A 9 11.33 4.84 18.56
CA TRP A 9 10.23 4.99 19.51
C TRP A 9 10.71 5.70 20.79
N ARG A 10 10.21 6.92 21.03
CA ARG A 10 10.52 7.74 22.22
C ARG A 10 9.24 8.26 22.84
N PRO A 11 8.42 7.40 23.47
CA PRO A 11 7.09 7.76 23.92
C PRO A 11 7.11 8.95 24.89
N ILE A 12 6.10 9.80 24.78
CA ILE A 12 5.77 10.81 25.79
C ILE A 12 4.60 10.32 26.64
N SER A 13 4.62 10.59 27.94
CA SER A 13 3.55 10.19 28.88
C SER A 13 2.50 11.28 29.12
N ILE A 14 2.70 12.46 28.54
CA ILE A 14 1.86 13.65 28.69
C ILE A 14 1.66 14.30 27.31
N ASN A 15 0.89 15.39 27.25
CA ASN A 15 0.70 16.21 26.05
C ASN A 15 0.10 15.48 24.84
N HIS A 16 -0.68 14.43 25.06
CA HIS A 16 -1.45 13.74 24.02
C HIS A 16 -2.74 13.16 24.66
N SER A 17 -3.67 12.67 23.84
CA SER A 17 -4.85 11.94 24.33
C SER A 17 -4.84 10.51 23.83
N ASN A 18 -5.09 9.55 24.71
CA ASN A 18 -5.17 8.14 24.34
C ASN A 18 -6.40 7.87 23.47
N GLY A 19 -6.20 7.15 22.37
CA GLY A 19 -7.24 6.75 21.43
C GLY A 19 -7.90 7.91 20.67
N GLY A 20 -8.85 7.54 19.80
CA GLY A 20 -9.70 8.49 19.08
C GLY A 20 -9.01 9.21 17.92
N CYS A 21 -7.85 8.72 17.46
CA CYS A 21 -7.29 9.11 16.19
C CYS A 21 -7.67 8.09 15.11
N ALA A 22 -8.33 8.54 14.05
CA ALA A 22 -8.63 7.78 12.85
C ALA A 22 -7.93 8.45 11.66
N PRO A 23 -6.64 8.16 11.43
CA PRO A 23 -5.85 8.90 10.45
C PRO A 23 -6.40 8.81 9.03
N ARG A 24 -6.60 9.98 8.41
CA ARG A 24 -6.78 10.12 6.96
C ARG A 24 -5.82 11.14 6.35
N LEU A 25 -5.16 11.95 7.19
CA LEU A 25 -4.18 12.95 6.77
C LEU A 25 -2.82 12.66 7.39
N VAL A 26 -1.77 12.97 6.64
CA VAL A 26 -0.44 13.26 7.18
C VAL A 26 -0.21 14.76 7.04
N ILE A 27 0.03 15.48 8.13
CA ILE A 27 0.21 16.93 8.15
C ILE A 27 1.66 17.26 8.43
N LEU A 28 2.29 17.99 7.50
CA LEU A 28 3.64 18.50 7.63
C LEU A 28 3.70 19.77 8.48
N HIS A 29 4.69 19.80 9.37
CA HIS A 29 5.08 20.93 10.20
C HIS A 29 6.58 21.20 10.07
N ILE A 30 7.00 22.38 10.51
CA ILE A 30 8.40 22.73 10.75
C ILE A 30 8.55 23.17 12.21
N ILE A 31 9.58 22.68 12.89
CA ILE A 31 9.77 22.89 14.33
C ILE A 31 10.09 24.35 14.66
N VAL A 32 10.79 25.05 13.75
CA VAL A 32 11.52 26.29 14.05
C VAL A 32 12.48 26.03 15.22
N GLY A 33 13.44 25.16 14.98
CA GLY A 33 14.37 24.65 15.98
C GLY A 33 14.84 23.24 15.67
N SER A 34 15.38 22.58 16.70
CA SER A 34 15.99 21.25 16.58
C SER A 34 15.06 20.11 16.94
N LEU A 35 15.32 18.92 16.38
CA LEU A 35 14.58 17.70 16.73
C LEU A 35 14.70 17.36 18.23
N ASN A 36 15.88 17.59 18.82
CA ASN A 36 16.11 17.42 20.26
C ASN A 36 15.37 18.49 21.10
N GLY A 37 15.25 19.71 20.58
CA GLY A 37 14.47 20.77 21.20
C GLY A 37 12.99 20.41 21.27
N ALA A 38 12.41 19.91 20.17
CA ALA A 38 11.04 19.41 20.14
C ALA A 38 10.85 18.23 21.12
N ASP A 39 11.79 17.28 21.15
CA ASP A 39 11.79 16.16 22.09
C ASP A 39 11.72 16.65 23.56
N SER A 40 12.56 17.62 23.93
CA SER A 40 12.50 18.22 25.27
C SER A 40 11.18 18.97 25.52
N TRP A 41 10.70 19.74 24.54
CA TRP A 41 9.51 20.58 24.67
C TRP A 41 8.22 19.76 24.82
N PHE A 42 8.09 18.65 24.11
CA PHE A 42 6.93 17.76 24.23
C PHE A 42 6.83 17.05 25.58
N ARG A 43 7.92 17.01 26.36
CA ARG A 43 7.95 16.48 27.73
C ARG A 43 7.71 17.56 28.80
N ASN A 44 7.58 18.82 28.41
CA ASN A 44 7.20 19.89 29.33
C ASN A 44 5.66 19.91 29.49
N PRO A 45 5.09 19.70 30.69
CA PRO A 45 3.63 19.73 30.88
C PRO A 45 2.98 21.08 30.53
N ASP A 46 3.75 22.17 30.56
CA ASP A 46 3.25 23.50 30.22
C ASP A 46 3.13 23.72 28.71
N SER A 47 3.80 22.91 27.89
CA SER A 47 3.81 23.10 26.43
C SER A 47 2.45 22.83 25.81
N ARG A 48 1.71 21.83 26.33
CA ARG A 48 0.41 21.38 25.81
C ARG A 48 0.40 21.14 24.30
N VAL A 49 1.54 20.72 23.75
CA VAL A 49 1.73 20.38 22.33
C VAL A 49 2.56 19.11 22.19
N SER A 50 2.35 18.40 21.09
CA SER A 50 3.10 17.20 20.71
C SER A 50 2.93 16.91 19.23
N ALA A 51 3.76 16.01 18.69
CA ALA A 51 3.58 15.44 17.36
C ALA A 51 3.71 13.92 17.38
N HIS A 52 3.22 13.27 16.33
CA HIS A 52 3.40 11.82 16.19
C HIS A 52 4.84 11.49 15.83
N PHE A 53 5.37 12.16 14.81
CA PHE A 53 6.72 11.96 14.29
C PHE A 53 7.52 13.25 14.24
N GLY A 54 8.83 13.12 14.23
CA GLY A 54 9.73 14.21 13.86
C GLY A 54 10.96 13.73 13.10
N THR A 55 11.44 14.59 12.19
CA THR A 55 12.58 14.30 11.32
C THR A 55 13.73 15.25 11.61
N GLY A 56 14.94 14.71 11.73
CA GLY A 56 16.17 15.49 11.79
C GLY A 56 16.69 15.78 10.39
N ARG A 57 17.46 16.86 10.22
CA ARG A 57 18.10 17.16 8.92
C ARG A 57 19.05 16.07 8.43
N ASP A 58 19.53 15.24 9.34
CA ASP A 58 20.40 14.09 9.09
C ASP A 58 19.63 12.78 8.81
N GLY A 59 18.31 12.84 8.67
CA GLY A 59 17.49 11.66 8.40
C GLY A 59 17.19 10.81 9.62
N ARG A 60 17.42 11.31 10.85
CA ARG A 60 16.81 10.70 12.03
C ARG A 60 15.28 10.80 11.94
N LEU A 61 14.60 9.75 12.39
CA LEU A 61 13.14 9.70 12.51
C LEU A 61 12.77 9.26 13.93
N ILE A 62 12.06 10.11 14.67
CA ILE A 62 11.53 9.80 16.00
C ILE A 62 10.01 9.66 15.90
N GLN A 63 9.45 8.71 16.66
CA GLN A 63 8.01 8.64 16.92
C GLN A 63 7.75 8.81 18.42
N TRP A 64 6.92 9.80 18.79
CA TRP A 64 6.58 10.11 20.18
C TRP A 64 5.20 9.63 20.60
N VAL A 65 4.23 9.62 19.67
CA VAL A 65 2.83 9.27 19.93
C VAL A 65 2.41 8.15 18.99
N ASP A 66 1.71 7.15 19.51
CA ASP A 66 1.12 6.08 18.70
C ASP A 66 0.04 6.70 17.81
N THR A 67 -0.03 6.35 16.53
CA THR A 67 -0.98 7.02 15.62
C THR A 67 -2.44 6.62 15.83
N SER A 68 -2.74 5.68 16.73
CA SER A 68 -4.11 5.50 17.24
C SER A 68 -4.50 6.53 18.30
N ASP A 69 -3.51 7.18 18.91
CA ASP A 69 -3.67 8.24 19.89
C ASP A 69 -3.61 9.61 19.21
N ARG A 70 -4.08 10.66 19.89
CA ARG A 70 -4.17 12.01 19.35
C ARG A 70 -3.00 12.84 19.85
N ALA A 71 -1.99 13.04 19.02
CA ALA A 71 -1.01 14.10 19.26
C ALA A 71 -1.69 15.49 19.20
N TRP A 72 -1.17 16.45 19.97
CA TRP A 72 -1.72 17.79 20.08
C TRP A 72 -0.98 18.78 19.16
N ALA A 73 -0.99 18.51 17.85
CA ALA A 73 -0.29 19.31 16.83
C ALA A 73 -1.23 20.18 15.98
N ASN A 74 -2.48 19.77 15.81
CA ASN A 74 -3.37 20.24 14.75
C ASN A 74 -4.78 20.60 15.24
N ALA A 75 -4.97 20.96 16.51
CA ALA A 75 -6.28 21.32 17.07
C ALA A 75 -7.47 20.44 16.55
N GLY A 76 -8.32 20.98 15.67
CA GLY A 76 -9.47 20.29 15.08
C GLY A 76 -9.16 19.05 14.24
N ALA A 77 -7.91 18.84 13.82
CA ALA A 77 -7.44 17.65 13.11
C ALA A 77 -6.71 16.63 13.98
N ASN A 78 -6.56 16.86 15.29
CA ASN A 78 -5.89 15.90 16.20
C ASN A 78 -6.54 14.51 16.18
N GLY A 79 -7.84 14.41 15.87
CA GLY A 79 -8.58 13.14 15.81
C GLY A 79 -8.47 12.37 14.48
N TYR A 80 -7.78 12.90 13.47
CA TYR A 80 -7.72 12.26 12.15
C TYR A 80 -6.46 12.57 11.34
N ALA A 81 -5.42 13.13 11.98
CA ALA A 81 -4.16 13.46 11.33
C ALA A 81 -2.96 12.89 12.08
N VAL A 82 -2.06 12.26 11.34
CA VAL A 82 -0.67 12.03 11.75
C VAL A 82 0.12 13.31 11.52
N SER A 83 0.92 13.74 12.48
CA SER A 83 1.76 14.94 12.38
C SER A 83 3.23 14.59 12.26
N ILE A 84 3.94 15.31 11.39
CA ILE A 84 5.39 15.21 11.22
C ILE A 84 6.01 16.59 11.44
N GLU A 85 6.86 16.69 12.46
CA GLU A 85 7.64 17.88 12.80
C GLU A 85 9.04 17.82 12.19
N ASN A 86 9.36 18.71 11.26
CA ASN A 86 10.66 18.70 10.59
C ASN A 86 11.62 19.72 11.23
N GLU A 87 12.83 19.29 11.57
CA GLU A 87 13.91 20.17 12.04
C GLU A 87 14.31 21.22 10.99
N GLY A 88 14.37 22.48 11.40
CA GLY A 88 14.68 23.61 10.51
C GLY A 88 14.10 24.93 11.03
N ASP A 89 14.37 26.01 10.29
CA ASP A 89 13.85 27.36 10.50
C ASP A 89 12.66 27.64 9.57
N ALA A 90 11.88 28.68 9.85
CA ALA A 90 10.59 28.93 9.21
C ALA A 90 10.58 29.00 7.66
N ASP A 91 11.71 29.40 7.06
CA ASP A 91 11.85 29.60 5.61
C ASP A 91 12.64 28.47 4.91
N ASP A 92 12.97 27.40 5.64
CA ASP A 92 13.77 26.31 5.09
C ASP A 92 12.99 25.39 4.14
N ALA A 93 13.74 24.81 3.20
CA ALA A 93 13.32 23.58 2.52
C ALA A 93 13.78 22.37 3.33
N LEU A 94 13.02 21.27 3.24
CA LEU A 94 13.45 19.98 3.76
C LEU A 94 14.67 19.49 2.99
N THR A 95 15.60 18.86 3.71
CA THR A 95 16.70 18.09 3.10
C THR A 95 16.18 16.81 2.44
N ASP A 96 16.94 16.22 1.52
CA ASP A 96 16.58 14.93 0.91
C ASP A 96 16.29 13.85 1.95
N ALA A 97 17.10 13.78 3.00
CA ALA A 97 16.91 12.82 4.08
C ALA A 97 15.57 13.04 4.82
N GLN A 98 15.13 14.28 5.00
CA GLN A 98 13.82 14.59 5.59
C GLN A 98 12.67 14.28 4.63
N ILE A 99 12.83 14.54 3.34
CA ILE A 99 11.85 14.15 2.31
C ILE A 99 11.67 12.63 2.33
N ASP A 100 12.76 11.86 2.38
CA ASP A 100 12.73 10.40 2.47
C ASP A 100 12.00 9.92 3.72
N ARG A 101 12.23 10.54 4.88
CA ARG A 101 11.50 10.19 6.11
C ARG A 101 10.02 10.55 6.05
N CYS A 102 9.67 11.71 5.51
CA CYS A 102 8.27 12.07 5.28
C CYS A 102 7.58 11.09 4.32
N ALA A 103 8.28 10.65 3.27
CA ALA A 103 7.79 9.68 2.30
C ALA A 103 7.55 8.31 2.94
N GLN A 104 8.49 7.83 3.77
CA GLN A 104 8.34 6.59 4.52
C GLN A 104 7.17 6.65 5.50
N VAL A 105 6.97 7.77 6.21
CA VAL A 105 5.81 7.93 7.12
C VAL A 105 4.50 7.94 6.33
N LEU A 106 4.45 8.63 5.19
CA LEU A 106 3.25 8.66 4.33
C LEU A 106 2.91 7.27 3.76
N GLU A 107 3.90 6.54 3.27
CA GLU A 107 3.73 5.17 2.78
C GLU A 107 3.26 4.23 3.89
N TRP A 108 3.88 4.31 5.05
CA TRP A 108 3.46 3.49 6.18
C TRP A 108 2.04 3.85 6.63
N ALA A 109 1.68 5.14 6.68
CA ALA A 109 0.34 5.58 7.00
C ALA A 109 -0.70 5.13 5.96
N HIS A 110 -0.30 5.03 4.68
CA HIS A 110 -1.13 4.44 3.64
C HIS A 110 -1.44 2.97 3.94
N ARG A 111 -0.42 2.15 4.22
CA ARG A 111 -0.62 0.72 4.52
C ARG A 111 -1.39 0.45 5.80
N VAL A 112 -1.19 1.27 6.84
CA VAL A 112 -1.76 1.01 8.17
C VAL A 112 -3.13 1.65 8.35
N HIS A 113 -3.39 2.81 7.73
CA HIS A 113 -4.59 3.62 7.97
C HIS A 113 -5.36 3.99 6.70
N ASP A 114 -4.95 3.50 5.53
CA ASP A 114 -5.55 3.84 4.22
C ASP A 114 -5.48 5.34 3.88
N VAL A 115 -4.45 6.04 4.38
CA VAL A 115 -4.14 7.41 3.97
C VAL A 115 -3.74 7.42 2.49
N SER A 116 -4.29 8.30 1.66
CA SER A 116 -3.97 8.32 0.23
C SER A 116 -2.52 8.73 -0.05
N LEU A 117 -1.84 8.02 -0.96
CA LEU A 117 -0.55 8.42 -1.52
C LEU A 117 -0.71 9.57 -2.54
N ALA A 118 -1.20 10.71 -2.07
CA ALA A 118 -1.45 11.89 -2.89
C ALA A 118 -1.28 13.17 -2.08
N VAL A 119 -0.95 14.26 -2.77
CA VAL A 119 -1.07 15.60 -2.20
C VAL A 119 -2.56 15.90 -2.05
N THR A 120 -2.97 16.44 -0.90
CA THR A 120 -4.33 16.97 -0.73
C THR A 120 -4.30 18.45 -0.38
N ASN A 121 -5.26 19.19 -0.95
CA ASN A 121 -5.61 20.55 -0.55
C ASN A 121 -7.06 20.61 -0.04
N ASN A 122 -7.69 19.46 0.18
CA ASN A 122 -9.04 19.35 0.73
C ASN A 122 -8.94 19.01 2.22
N PRO A 123 -9.39 19.89 3.14
CA PRO A 123 -9.39 19.60 4.56
C PRO A 123 -10.19 18.36 4.99
N GLY A 124 -11.22 18.01 4.21
CA GLY A 124 -12.02 16.78 4.38
C GLY A 124 -11.48 15.56 3.64
N GLY A 125 -10.37 15.69 2.90
CA GLY A 125 -9.81 14.63 2.04
C GLY A 125 -8.88 13.64 2.75
N SER A 126 -8.10 12.90 1.96
CA SER A 126 -7.08 11.98 2.46
C SER A 126 -5.73 12.26 1.78
N GLY A 127 -4.63 12.03 2.49
CA GLY A 127 -3.26 12.17 1.97
C GLY A 127 -2.40 13.24 2.64
N LEU A 128 -1.41 13.76 1.90
CA LEU A 128 -0.38 14.66 2.41
C LEU A 128 -0.84 16.13 2.41
N ALA A 129 -1.12 16.63 3.61
CA ALA A 129 -1.55 17.99 3.93
C ALA A 129 -0.42 18.77 4.65
N TYR A 130 -0.71 20.01 5.03
CA TYR A 130 0.22 20.91 5.72
C TYR A 130 -0.51 21.78 6.74
N HIS A 131 0.22 22.29 7.74
CA HIS A 131 -0.39 22.93 8.90
C HIS A 131 -1.24 24.16 8.54
N SER A 132 -0.72 25.11 7.75
CA SER A 132 -1.45 26.33 7.35
C SER A 132 -2.62 26.11 6.38
N MET A 133 -2.93 24.88 5.99
CA MET A 133 -3.93 24.55 4.96
C MET A 133 -5.39 24.87 5.37
N SER A 134 -5.73 24.81 6.66
CA SER A 134 -7.12 25.01 7.09
C SER A 134 -7.22 25.72 8.44
N PRO A 135 -8.06 26.77 8.55
CA PRO A 135 -8.31 27.46 9.82
C PRO A 135 -8.92 26.56 10.90
N SER A 136 -9.47 25.40 10.53
CA SER A 136 -10.02 24.43 11.48
C SER A 136 -8.95 23.74 12.35
N TRP A 137 -7.68 23.74 11.90
CA TRP A 137 -6.57 23.15 12.64
C TRP A 137 -5.37 24.08 12.83
N SER A 138 -5.22 25.11 12.00
CA SER A 138 -4.27 26.21 12.22
C SER A 138 -4.96 27.38 12.93
N LEU A 139 -5.35 27.16 14.20
CA LEU A 139 -6.04 28.17 15.00
C LEU A 139 -5.20 29.44 15.14
N GLY A 140 -5.81 30.61 14.90
CA GLY A 140 -5.11 31.90 14.94
C GLY A 140 -4.25 32.21 13.72
N GLY A 141 -4.17 31.27 12.75
CA GLY A 141 -3.30 31.38 11.59
C GLY A 141 -1.85 30.97 11.91
N THR A 142 -1.18 30.37 10.93
CA THR A 142 0.25 30.04 11.00
C THR A 142 0.84 30.05 9.60
N ALA A 143 2.13 30.38 9.48
CA ALA A 143 2.88 30.21 8.24
C ALA A 143 3.43 28.78 8.08
N CYS A 144 3.45 27.99 9.16
CA CYS A 144 3.98 26.63 9.18
C CYS A 144 3.29 25.74 8.11
N PRO A 145 4.04 24.92 7.35
CA PRO A 145 5.48 24.67 7.44
C PRO A 145 6.36 25.59 6.56
N GLY A 146 5.82 26.69 6.05
CA GLY A 146 6.51 27.56 5.09
C GLY A 146 6.29 27.12 3.64
N SER A 147 6.43 28.08 2.71
CA SER A 147 6.11 27.87 1.29
C SER A 147 7.03 26.85 0.62
N ARG A 148 8.29 26.76 1.05
CA ARG A 148 9.27 25.81 0.51
C ARG A 148 8.90 24.36 0.83
N VAL A 149 8.55 24.06 2.07
CA VAL A 149 8.07 22.73 2.47
C VAL A 149 6.76 22.38 1.76
N ILE A 150 5.83 23.35 1.62
CA ILE A 150 4.58 23.14 0.90
C ILE A 150 4.83 22.75 -0.56
N ALA A 151 5.84 23.34 -1.21
CA ALA A 151 6.22 23.04 -2.60
C ALA A 151 6.84 21.63 -2.76
N GLN A 152 7.45 21.07 -1.71
CA GLN A 152 8.09 19.74 -1.75
C GLN A 152 7.12 18.56 -1.60
N ARG A 153 5.83 18.81 -1.33
CA ARG A 153 4.83 17.73 -1.11
C ARG A 153 4.69 16.77 -2.29
N ALA A 154 4.79 17.28 -3.53
CA ALA A 154 4.70 16.44 -4.71
C ALA A 154 5.85 15.41 -4.77
N GLU A 155 7.06 15.84 -4.41
CA GLU A 155 8.24 14.99 -4.35
C GLU A 155 8.13 13.94 -3.22
N ILE A 156 7.66 14.34 -2.03
CA ILE A 156 7.41 13.41 -0.92
C ILE A 156 6.44 12.30 -1.36
N VAL A 157 5.34 12.67 -2.01
CA VAL A 157 4.35 11.69 -2.52
C VAL A 157 4.95 10.79 -3.59
N GLN A 158 5.78 11.33 -4.49
CA GLN A 158 6.47 10.54 -5.50
C GLN A 158 7.38 9.50 -4.84
N ARG A 159 8.25 9.90 -3.90
CA ARG A 159 9.13 8.99 -3.17
C ARG A 159 8.34 7.95 -2.36
N ALA A 160 7.19 8.34 -1.79
CA ALA A 160 6.33 7.42 -1.03
C ALA A 160 5.74 6.30 -1.91
N ARG A 161 5.35 6.62 -3.15
CA ARG A 161 4.86 5.61 -4.10
C ARG A 161 5.95 4.62 -4.49
N SER A 162 7.17 5.11 -4.73
CA SER A 162 8.30 4.25 -5.09
C SER A 162 8.69 3.24 -4.00
N ILE A 163 8.43 3.54 -2.72
CA ILE A 163 8.67 2.59 -1.61
C ILE A 163 7.77 1.35 -1.75
N GLY A 164 6.51 1.53 -2.17
CA GLY A 164 5.59 0.41 -2.41
C GLY A 164 5.98 -0.42 -3.63
N ASP A 165 6.57 0.22 -4.64
CA ASP A 165 7.03 -0.44 -5.87
C ASP A 165 8.30 -1.28 -5.65
N ASP A 166 9.16 -0.89 -4.70
CA ASP A 166 10.43 -1.56 -4.38
C ASP A 166 10.33 -2.69 -3.34
N MET A 167 9.13 -3.01 -2.84
CA MET A 167 8.96 -4.13 -1.90
C MET A 167 8.82 -5.46 -2.67
N PRO A 168 9.81 -6.38 -2.61
CA PRO A 168 9.65 -7.67 -3.27
C PRO A 168 8.48 -8.43 -2.65
N LEU A 169 7.57 -8.95 -3.50
CA LEU A 169 6.46 -9.80 -3.07
C LEU A 169 6.96 -10.86 -2.10
N SER A 170 6.30 -11.02 -0.96
CA SER A 170 6.70 -12.04 0.00
C SER A 170 6.53 -13.43 -0.62
N ASN A 171 7.22 -14.43 -0.07
CA ASN A 171 6.99 -15.82 -0.48
C ASN A 171 5.53 -16.25 -0.28
N GLU A 172 4.81 -15.66 0.68
CA GLU A 172 3.39 -15.92 0.89
C GLU A 172 2.54 -15.33 -0.24
N ASP A 173 2.81 -14.08 -0.65
CA ASP A 173 2.14 -13.43 -1.79
C ASP A 173 2.42 -14.20 -3.09
N LEU A 174 3.68 -14.58 -3.31
CA LEU A 174 4.07 -15.42 -4.44
C LEU A 174 3.36 -16.77 -4.43
N ASN A 175 3.20 -17.39 -3.26
CA ASN A 175 2.48 -18.66 -3.14
C ASN A 175 0.97 -18.50 -3.40
N ARG A 176 0.35 -17.42 -2.93
CA ARG A 176 -1.06 -17.11 -3.24
C ARG A 176 -1.26 -16.87 -4.73
N ILE A 177 -0.38 -16.08 -5.36
CA ILE A 177 -0.42 -15.83 -6.80
C ILE A 177 -0.24 -17.14 -7.57
N ARG A 178 0.72 -17.99 -7.18
CA ARG A 178 0.92 -19.31 -7.80
C ARG A 178 -0.32 -20.20 -7.69
N ALA A 179 -1.00 -20.20 -6.54
CA ALA A 179 -2.22 -20.98 -6.35
C ALA A 179 -3.34 -20.49 -7.28
N ILE A 180 -3.59 -19.19 -7.32
CA ILE A 180 -4.61 -18.58 -8.19
C ILE A 180 -4.33 -18.89 -9.67
N VAL A 181 -3.08 -18.73 -10.10
CA VAL A 181 -2.68 -19.01 -11.48
C VAL A 181 -2.85 -20.49 -11.81
N ARG A 182 -2.48 -21.40 -10.89
CA ARG A 182 -2.66 -22.84 -11.06
C ARG A 182 -4.14 -23.19 -11.22
N ASP A 183 -4.99 -22.71 -10.31
CA ASP A 183 -6.43 -23.00 -10.36
C ASP A 183 -7.09 -22.47 -11.66
N GLU A 184 -6.64 -21.32 -12.16
CA GLU A 184 -7.11 -20.78 -13.45
C GLU A 184 -6.62 -21.60 -14.64
N VAL A 185 -5.37 -22.06 -14.61
CA VAL A 185 -4.81 -22.94 -15.65
C VAL A 185 -5.52 -24.29 -15.65
N ASP A 186 -5.71 -24.91 -14.49
CA ASP A 186 -6.38 -26.20 -14.35
C ASP A 186 -7.83 -26.13 -14.86
N ARG A 187 -8.58 -25.07 -14.50
CA ARG A 187 -9.93 -24.83 -15.02
C ARG A 187 -9.96 -24.73 -16.55
N ARG A 188 -9.03 -23.98 -17.14
CA ARG A 188 -8.95 -23.84 -18.61
C ARG A 188 -8.57 -25.15 -19.30
N ILE A 189 -7.70 -25.94 -18.68
CA ILE A 189 -7.33 -27.27 -19.17
C ILE A 189 -8.55 -28.19 -19.19
N ASP A 190 -9.35 -28.20 -18.11
CA ASP A 190 -10.57 -29.01 -18.04
C ASP A 190 -11.61 -28.55 -19.06
N ASP A 191 -11.82 -27.23 -19.24
CA ASP A 191 -12.71 -26.68 -20.26
C ASP A 191 -12.31 -27.12 -21.68
N ILE A 192 -11.00 -27.09 -21.99
CA ILE A 192 -10.45 -27.58 -23.27
C ILE A 192 -10.64 -29.09 -23.40
N ALA A 193 -10.37 -29.85 -22.34
CA ALA A 193 -10.56 -31.31 -22.34
C ALA A 193 -12.01 -31.68 -22.65
N ASP A 194 -12.96 -31.01 -22.00
CA ASP A 194 -14.40 -31.20 -22.21
C ASP A 194 -14.84 -30.79 -23.61
N ALA A 195 -14.25 -29.74 -24.18
CA ALA A 195 -14.53 -29.33 -25.56
C ALA A 195 -14.02 -30.35 -26.58
N VAL A 196 -12.78 -30.84 -26.40
CA VAL A 196 -12.18 -31.88 -27.25
C VAL A 196 -12.98 -33.18 -27.17
N TRP A 197 -13.33 -33.60 -25.96
CA TRP A 197 -14.11 -34.82 -25.75
C TRP A 197 -15.51 -34.73 -26.39
N ARG A 198 -16.19 -33.59 -26.22
CA ARG A 198 -17.50 -33.37 -26.87
C ARG A 198 -17.41 -33.40 -28.39
N ARG A 199 -16.31 -32.92 -28.98
CA ARG A 199 -16.06 -32.97 -30.43
C ARG A 199 -15.77 -34.39 -30.91
N ASP A 200 -14.93 -35.16 -30.22
CA ASP A 200 -14.62 -36.56 -30.58
C ASP A 200 -15.85 -37.47 -30.49
N LEU A 201 -16.79 -37.17 -29.58
CA LEU A 201 -18.08 -37.87 -29.50
C LEU A 201 -19.02 -37.55 -30.67
N GLN A 202 -18.93 -36.35 -31.26
CA GLN A 202 -19.76 -35.96 -32.41
C GLN A 202 -19.26 -36.57 -33.72
N ASP A 203 -17.96 -36.84 -33.83
CA ASP A 203 -17.35 -37.47 -35.02
C ASP A 203 -17.44 -39.03 -35.01
N ARG A 204 -17.88 -39.63 -33.89
CA ARG A 204 -18.06 -41.08 -33.78
C ARG A 204 -19.48 -41.51 -34.10
N ASP A 205 -19.71 -41.86 -35.36
CA ASP A 205 -20.95 -42.51 -35.83
C ASP A 205 -20.95 -44.02 -35.47
N THR A 206 -20.81 -44.36 -34.19
CA THR A 206 -20.85 -45.76 -33.72
C THR A 206 -21.72 -45.95 -32.47
N PRO A 207 -22.77 -46.79 -32.55
CA PRO A 207 -23.59 -47.14 -31.40
C PRO A 207 -22.89 -48.23 -30.62
N ASP A 208 -21.96 -47.88 -29.72
CA ASP A 208 -21.61 -48.62 -28.48
C ASP A 208 -20.29 -48.10 -27.88
N THR A 209 -20.31 -46.99 -27.12
CA THR A 209 -19.30 -46.67 -26.06
C THR A 209 -19.78 -45.56 -25.11
N ALA A 210 -21.10 -45.33 -24.98
CA ALA A 210 -21.65 -44.11 -24.38
C ALA A 210 -21.46 -43.92 -22.86
N ASP A 211 -20.79 -44.81 -22.11
CA ASP A 211 -20.85 -44.74 -20.64
C ASP A 211 -19.57 -45.11 -19.87
N ARG A 212 -18.40 -44.66 -20.33
CA ARG A 212 -17.20 -44.67 -19.47
C ARG A 212 -16.46 -43.35 -19.57
N ARG A 213 -16.91 -42.34 -18.81
CA ARG A 213 -15.99 -41.26 -18.41
C ARG A 213 -14.81 -41.91 -17.67
N PRO A 214 -13.55 -41.75 -18.12
CA PRO A 214 -12.43 -42.09 -17.26
C PRO A 214 -12.48 -41.15 -16.04
N ALA A 215 -12.42 -41.70 -14.83
CA ALA A 215 -12.33 -40.89 -13.62
C ALA A 215 -10.97 -40.17 -13.58
N GLY A 216 -11.00 -38.86 -13.35
CA GLY A 216 -9.82 -38.03 -13.09
C GLY A 216 -9.67 -36.82 -14.02
N THR A 217 -9.00 -35.77 -13.55
CA THR A 217 -8.76 -34.55 -14.34
C THR A 217 -7.86 -34.85 -15.54
N LEU A 218 -7.90 -34.04 -16.60
CA LEU A 218 -6.95 -34.20 -17.72
C LEU A 218 -5.50 -34.12 -17.20
N VAL A 219 -5.26 -33.36 -16.14
CA VAL A 219 -3.99 -33.28 -15.40
C VAL A 219 -3.57 -34.63 -14.82
N GLU A 220 -4.47 -35.42 -14.22
CA GLU A 220 -4.16 -36.77 -13.72
C GLU A 220 -3.80 -37.75 -14.86
N ARG A 221 -4.42 -37.57 -16.04
CA ARG A 221 -4.12 -38.37 -17.24
C ARG A 221 -2.82 -37.95 -17.93
N ILE A 222 -2.52 -36.65 -17.93
CA ILE A 222 -1.22 -36.09 -18.36
C ILE A 222 -0.11 -36.55 -17.40
N ALA A 223 -0.36 -36.54 -16.09
CA ALA A 223 0.56 -37.03 -15.06
C ALA A 223 0.79 -38.55 -15.13
N ALA A 224 -0.15 -39.32 -15.67
CA ALA A 224 0.01 -40.74 -15.98
C ALA A 224 0.92 -41.04 -17.20
N HIS A 225 1.52 -40.01 -17.82
CA HIS A 225 2.51 -40.11 -18.91
C HIS A 225 2.02 -40.80 -20.19
N THR A 226 0.74 -40.65 -20.56
CA THR A 226 0.24 -41.20 -21.83
C THR A 226 0.38 -40.25 -23.03
N TYR A 227 0.92 -39.04 -22.82
CA TYR A 227 1.19 -38.06 -23.87
C TYR A 227 2.53 -37.36 -23.65
N THR A 228 3.31 -37.27 -24.71
CA THR A 228 4.52 -36.44 -24.81
C THR A 228 4.14 -34.96 -24.91
N PRO A 229 5.05 -34.03 -24.56
CA PRO A 229 4.82 -32.59 -24.69
C PRO A 229 4.37 -32.18 -26.11
N ASP A 230 4.90 -32.81 -27.15
CA ASP A 230 4.54 -32.53 -28.55
C ASP A 230 3.12 -32.99 -28.88
N GLU A 231 2.69 -34.13 -28.34
CA GLU A 231 1.31 -34.63 -28.49
C GLU A 231 0.29 -33.71 -27.80
N LEU A 232 0.66 -33.11 -26.66
CA LEU A 232 -0.19 -32.14 -25.97
C LEU A 232 -0.31 -30.82 -26.74
N VAL A 233 0.79 -30.30 -27.29
CA VAL A 233 0.79 -29.10 -28.12
C VAL A 233 -0.09 -29.29 -29.36
N GLU A 234 0.00 -30.45 -30.00
CA GLU A 234 -0.80 -30.78 -31.17
C GLU A 234 -2.30 -30.94 -30.85
N LEU A 235 -2.63 -31.52 -29.70
CA LEU A 235 -4.02 -31.68 -29.24
C LEU A 235 -4.67 -30.31 -28.91
N VAL A 236 -3.93 -29.43 -28.24
CA VAL A 236 -4.37 -28.05 -27.96
C VAL A 236 -4.50 -27.24 -29.24
N ARG A 237 -3.58 -27.41 -30.21
CA ARG A 237 -3.65 -26.75 -31.52
C ARG A 237 -4.93 -27.16 -32.26
N ARG A 238 -5.24 -28.45 -32.32
CA ARG A 238 -6.47 -28.96 -32.96
C ARG A 238 -7.75 -28.50 -32.26
N ALA A 239 -7.72 -28.38 -30.94
CA ALA A 239 -8.84 -27.87 -30.15
C ALA A 239 -9.12 -26.37 -30.41
N SER A 240 -8.07 -25.61 -30.76
CA SER A 240 -8.12 -24.16 -30.95
C SER A 240 -8.49 -23.74 -32.38
N GLU A 241 -8.57 -24.67 -33.33
CA GLU A 241 -8.93 -24.39 -34.72
C GLU A 241 -10.47 -24.46 -34.93
N PRO A 242 -11.12 -23.37 -35.39
CA PRO A 242 -12.54 -23.39 -35.72
C PRO A 242 -12.79 -24.37 -36.87
N GLY A 243 -13.76 -25.27 -36.70
CA GLY A 243 -14.01 -26.37 -37.62
C GLY A 243 -14.21 -25.91 -39.07
N GLN A 244 -13.39 -26.42 -39.99
CA GLN A 244 -13.67 -26.34 -41.42
C GLN A 244 -14.82 -27.29 -41.72
N THR A 245 -16.00 -26.74 -41.97
CA THR A 245 -17.07 -27.42 -42.68
C THR A 245 -16.61 -27.60 -44.13
N THR A 246 -16.20 -28.80 -44.51
CA THR A 246 -16.09 -29.19 -45.92
C THR A 246 -17.45 -29.68 -46.38
N ASP A 247 -18.24 -28.76 -46.97
CA ASP A 247 -19.37 -29.14 -47.82
C ASP A 247 -18.81 -29.71 -49.14
N GLY A 248 -19.21 -30.94 -49.45
CA GLY A 248 -18.99 -31.65 -50.70
C GLY A 248 -20.05 -32.74 -50.87
#